data_AF-A0A089XEP8-F1
#
_entry.id   AF-A0A089XEP8-F1
#
_cell.length_a   1.000
_cell.length_b   1.000
_cell.length_c   1.000
_cell.angle_alpha   90.00
_cell.angle_beta   90.00
_cell.angle_gamma   90.00
#
_symmetry.space_group_name_H-M   'P 1'
#
loop_
_entity.id
_entity.type
_entity.pdbx_description
1 polymer ?
#
loop_
_entity_poly.entity_id
_entity_poly.type
_entity_poly.pdbx_seq_one_letter_code
_entity_poly.pdbx_strand_id
1 'polypeptide(L)' 'MGESFEDRMFMESQAVYASIERGELAGPAAVESALMDGHVRASGADDQD' A
#
# COMPACT_ATOMS: atom_id res chain seq x y z
N MET A 1 15.83 -4.64 14.19
CA MET A 1 16.10 -4.16 12.83
C MET A 1 14.76 -3.78 12.24
N GLY A 2 14.54 -2.51 11.91
CA GLY A 2 13.27 -2.05 11.33
C GLY A 2 13.13 -2.51 9.88
N GLU A 3 11.90 -2.76 9.45
CA GLU A 3 11.60 -3.13 8.06
C GLU A 3 12.05 -2.03 7.09
N SER A 4 12.74 -2.46 6.03
CA SER A 4 13.20 -1.54 4.99
C SER A 4 12.01 -0.93 4.24
N PHE A 5 12.24 0.17 3.54
CA PHE A 5 11.22 0.79 2.68
C PHE A 5 10.74 -0.18 1.60
N GLU A 6 11.65 -0.99 1.06
CA GLU A 6 11.36 -2.01 0.05
C GLU A 6 10.47 -3.11 0.61
N ASP A 7 10.71 -3.56 1.85
CA ASP A 7 9.88 -4.56 2.53
C ASP A 7 8.45 -4.03 2.77
N ARG A 8 8.33 -2.76 3.19
CA ARG A 8 7.02 -2.10 3.40
C ARG A 8 6.23 -2.00 2.10
N MET A 9 6.87 -1.55 1.02
CA MET A 9 6.23 -1.45 -0.29
C MET A 9 5.80 -2.82 -0.84
N PHE A 10 6.61 -3.85 -0.63
CA PHE A 10 6.28 -5.21 -1.05
C PHE A 10 5.04 -5.76 -0.33
N MET A 11 4.95 -5.57 1.00
CA MET A 11 3.79 -6.02 1.77
C MET A 11 2.51 -5.29 1.39
N GLU A 12 2.56 -3.96 1.24
CA GLU A 12 1.42 -3.15 0.80
C GLU A 12 0.94 -3.58 -0.60
N SER A 13 1.87 -3.84 -1.53
CA SER A 13 1.51 -4.34 -2.86
C SER A 13 0.74 -5.66 -2.80
N GLN A 14 1.14 -6.59 -1.93
CA GLN A 14 0.44 -7.86 -1.75
C GLN A 14 -0.96 -7.67 -1.15
N ALA A 15 -1.12 -6.75 -0.20
CA ALA A 15 -2.43 -6.44 0.38
C ALA A 15 -3.41 -5.90 -0.67
N VAL A 16 -2.93 -5.05 -1.58
CA VAL A 16 -3.71 -4.54 -2.72
C VAL A 16 -4.11 -5.67 -3.67
N TYR A 17 -3.17 -6.52 -4.08
CA TYR A 17 -3.48 -7.66 -4.96
C TYR A 17 -4.47 -8.64 -4.32
N ALA A 18 -4.31 -8.97 -3.03
CA ALA A 18 -5.23 -9.84 -2.31
C ALA A 18 -6.66 -9.26 -2.24
N SER A 19 -6.79 -7.94 -2.09
CA SER A 19 -8.08 -7.25 -2.07
C SER A 19 -8.77 -7.24 -3.44
N ILE A 20 -7.99 -7.19 -4.53
CA ILE A 20 -8.49 -7.35 -5.91
C ILE A 20 -8.99 -8.78 -6.13
N GLU A 21 -8.21 -9.80 -5.74
CA GLU A 21 -8.60 -11.21 -5.90
C GLU A 21 -9.88 -11.57 -5.12
N ARG A 22 -10.07 -10.97 -3.93
CA ARG A 22 -11.29 -11.14 -3.13
C ARG A 22 -12.49 -10.39 -3.70
N GLY A 23 -12.30 -9.51 -4.69
CA GLY A 23 -13.34 -8.67 -5.26
C GLY A 23 -13.78 -7.51 -4.34
N GLU A 24 -12.99 -7.19 -3.32
CA GLU A 24 -13.25 -6.09 -2.39
C GLU A 24 -12.96 -4.72 -3.05
N LEU A 25 -12.04 -4.70 -4.03
CA LEU A 25 -11.74 -3.53 -4.87
C LEU A 25 -12.33 -3.72 -6.28
N ALA A 26 -13.43 -3.04 -6.56
CA ALA A 26 -14.11 -3.10 -7.85
C ALA A 26 -13.46 -2.12 -8.87
N GLY A 27 -12.41 -2.59 -9.53
CA GLY A 27 -11.88 -1.97 -10.75
C GLY A 27 -10.70 -0.99 -10.57
N PRO A 28 -10.13 -0.50 -11.68
CA PRO A 28 -8.82 0.19 -11.71
C PRO A 28 -8.73 1.42 -10.78
N ALA A 29 -9.84 2.15 -10.62
CA ALA A 29 -9.88 3.35 -9.78
C ALA A 29 -9.74 3.02 -8.28
N ALA A 30 -10.28 1.88 -7.84
CA ALA A 30 -10.16 1.45 -6.44
C ALA A 30 -8.73 0.99 -6.12
N VAL A 31 -8.06 0.37 -7.10
CA VAL A 31 -6.64 -0.02 -7.00
C VAL A 31 -5.74 1.21 -6.95
N GLU A 32 -5.95 2.19 -7.82
CA GLU A 32 -5.21 3.45 -7.81
C GLU A 32 -5.37 4.20 -6.49
N SER A 33 -6.60 4.24 -5.94
CA SER A 33 -6.86 4.83 -4.63
C SER A 33 -6.12 4.10 -3.49
N ALA A 34 -6.10 2.77 -3.50
CA ALA A 34 -5.41 1.98 -2.46
C ALA A 34 -3.88 2.15 -2.54
N LEU A 35 -3.32 2.21 -3.75
CA LEU A 35 -1.90 2.46 -3.96
C LEU A 35 -1.50 3.88 -3.55
N MET A 36 -2.33 4.89 -3.82
CA MET A 36 -2.10 6.26 -3.36
C MET A 36 -2.16 6.36 -1.82
N ASP A 37 -3.11 5.68 -1.18
CA ASP A 37 -3.22 5.67 0.29
C ASP A 37 -2.00 5.00 0.96
N GLY A 38 -1.54 3.87 0.40
CA GLY A 38 -0.29 3.22 0.81
C GLY A 38 0.93 4.11 0.63
N HIS A 39 1.01 4.84 -0.49
CA HIS A 39 2.08 5.80 -0.75
C HIS A 39 2.10 6.95 0.25
N VAL A 40 0.94 7.52 0.60
CA VAL A 40 0.82 8.60 1.60
C VAL A 40 1.23 8.12 2.99
N ARG A 41 0.80 6.91 3.40
CA ARG A 41 1.20 6.32 4.69
C ARG A 41 2.70 6.02 4.73
N ALA A 42 3.29 5.57 3.62
CA ALA A 42 4.72 5.27 3.53
C ALA A 42 5.61 6.54 3.50
N SER A 43 5.13 7.62 2.87
CA SER A 43 5.87 8.89 2.71
C SER A 43 5.67 9.87 3.86
N GLY A 44 4.52 9.84 4.54
CA GLY A 44 4.26 10.66 5.74
C GLY A 44 4.86 10.09 7.03
N ALA A 45 5.50 8.92 6.98
CA ALA A 45 6.17 8.32 8.13
C ALA A 45 7.59 8.87 8.40
N ASP A 46 8.05 9.86 7.62
CA ASP A 46 9.36 10.52 7.79
C ASP A 46 9.29 11.84 8.60
N ASP A 47 8.11 12.30 9.05
CA ASP A 47 7.93 13.53 9.85
C ASP A 47 7.75 13.26 11.37
N GLN A 48 8.34 12.19 11.90
CA GLN A 48 8.48 11.99 13.36
C GLN A 48 9.93 11.64 13.73
N ASP A 49 10.81 12.64 13.68
CA ASP A 49 11.89 12.85 14.66
C ASP A 49 12.54 14.25 14.53
#